data_AF-A0A841AF75-F1
#
_entry.id   AF-A0A841AF75-F1
#
_cell.length_a   1.000
_cell.length_b   1.000
_cell.length_c   1.000
_cell.angle_alpha   90.00
_cell.angle_beta   90.00
_cell.angle_gamma   90.00
#
_symmetry.space_group_name_H-M   'P 1'
#
loop_
_entity.id
_entity.type
_entity.pdbx_description
1 polymer ?
#
loop_
_entity_poly.entity_id
_entity_poly.type
_entity_poly.pdbx_seq_one_letter_code
_entity_poly.pdbx_strand_id
1 'polypeptide(L)'
;MTDHRQHHRPQPHLVVFRDQSAGLRYLSRSARTSEHSTTWEDGNIYPVIEVDLSSAAHLARTGGRAVEEEQARRTLVDTAA
;
A
#
# COMPACT_ATOMS: atom_id res chain seq x y z
N MET A 1 3.89 34.83 30.49
CA MET A 1 4.05 33.43 30.94
C MET A 1 3.96 32.56 29.70
N THR A 2 5.09 32.39 29.01
CA THR A 2 5.14 31.78 27.67
C THR A 2 5.12 30.26 27.82
N ASP A 3 4.06 29.62 27.35
CA ASP A 3 3.88 28.17 27.31
C ASP A 3 4.92 27.52 26.38
N HIS A 4 5.87 26.81 26.96
CA HIS A 4 6.87 26.00 26.24
C HIS A 4 6.32 24.60 26.05
N ARG A 5 5.37 24.44 25.12
CA ARG A 5 4.94 23.12 24.64
C ARG A 5 6.09 22.48 23.87
N GLN A 6 6.91 21.72 24.58
CA GLN A 6 7.90 20.85 23.96
C GLN A 6 7.15 19.73 23.24
N HIS A 7 7.20 19.75 21.91
CA HIS A 7 6.69 18.67 21.10
C HIS A 7 7.58 17.42 21.30
N HIS A 8 7.10 16.48 22.10
CA HIS A 8 7.70 15.15 22.24
C HIS A 8 7.60 14.42 20.89
N ARG A 9 8.71 14.36 20.16
CA ARG A 9 8.83 13.63 18.89
C ARG A 9 9.25 12.19 19.20
N PRO A 10 8.56 11.17 18.66
CA PRO A 10 9.01 9.79 18.79
C PRO A 10 10.37 9.61 18.12
N GLN A 11 11.29 8.91 18.78
CA GLN A 11 12.60 8.62 18.19
C GLN A 11 12.46 7.54 17.10
N PRO A 12 13.09 7.73 15.94
CA PRO A 12 13.06 6.75 14.86
C PRO A 12 13.85 5.50 15.23
N HIS A 13 13.20 4.35 15.15
CA HIS A 13 13.72 3.01 15.46
C HIS A 13 13.62 2.10 14.22
N LEU A 14 14.27 0.94 14.26
CA LEU A 14 14.23 -0.04 13.18
C LEU A 14 12.91 -0.82 13.22
N VAL A 15 12.26 -0.92 12.07
CA VAL A 15 10.95 -1.56 11.89
C VAL A 15 10.96 -2.38 10.61
N VAL A 16 10.41 -3.59 10.69
CA VAL A 16 10.23 -4.46 9.53
C VAL A 16 8.92 -4.10 8.85
N PHE A 17 8.99 -3.70 7.59
CA PHE A 17 7.80 -3.54 6.76
C PHE A 17 7.56 -4.82 6.00
N ARG A 18 6.35 -5.36 6.13
CA ARG A 18 5.91 -6.57 5.44
C ARG A 18 4.74 -6.24 4.53
N ASP A 19 4.93 -6.47 3.24
CA ASP A 19 3.87 -6.40 2.25
C ASP A 19 3.34 -7.80 1.98
N GLN A 20 2.08 -8.03 2.35
CA GLN A 20 1.40 -9.32 2.14
C GLN A 20 0.97 -9.51 0.69
N SER A 21 0.64 -8.42 0.00
CA SER A 21 0.17 -8.39 -1.37
C SER A 21 1.32 -8.67 -2.35
N ALA A 22 2.51 -8.11 -2.08
CA ALA A 22 3.72 -8.34 -2.87
C ALA A 22 4.63 -9.45 -2.34
N GLY A 23 4.40 -9.94 -1.12
CA GLY A 23 5.27 -10.93 -0.46
C GLY A 23 6.66 -10.39 -0.08
N LEU A 24 6.82 -9.06 -0.03
CA LEU A 24 8.10 -8.40 0.23
C LEU A 24 8.28 -8.06 1.71
N ARG A 25 9.53 -8.08 2.17
CA ARG A 25 9.89 -7.66 3.54
C ARG A 25 11.19 -6.86 3.50
N TYR A 26 11.24 -5.75 4.24
CA TYR A 26 12.45 -4.91 4.33
C TYR A 26 12.52 -4.19 5.68
N LEU A 27 13.75 -3.94 6.14
CA LEU A 27 14.03 -3.22 7.38
C LEU A 27 14.26 -1.74 7.09
N SER A 28 13.55 -0.84 7.78
CA SER A 28 13.72 0.61 7.61
C SER A 28 13.55 1.36 8.94
N ARG A 29 14.08 2.59 9.02
CA ARG A 29 13.90 3.46 10.18
C ARG A 29 12.53 4.15 10.12
N SER A 30 11.73 3.95 11.14
CA SER A 30 10.40 4.54 11.29
C SER A 30 10.19 5.07 12.71
N ALA A 31 9.44 6.16 12.83
CA ALA A 31 8.98 6.67 14.13
C ALA A 31 7.66 6.00 14.58
N ARG A 32 6.99 5.27 13.67
CA ARG A 32 5.84 4.43 13.98
C ARG A 32 6.29 3.04 14.40
N THR A 33 5.66 2.53 15.45
CA THR A 33 5.78 1.14 15.92
C THR A 33 4.49 0.38 15.66
N SER A 34 4.51 -0.92 15.91
CA SER A 34 3.38 -1.85 15.84
C SER A 34 3.37 -2.72 17.11
N GLU A 35 2.23 -3.30 17.44
CA GLU A 35 2.11 -4.28 18.53
C GLU A 35 2.69 -5.65 18.14
N HIS A 36 2.78 -5.91 16.84
CA HIS A 36 3.35 -7.13 16.31
C HIS A 36 4.87 -6.99 16.16
N SER A 37 5.59 -8.08 16.40
CA SER A 37 7.03 -8.18 16.18
C SER A 37 7.38 -9.44 15.38
N THR A 38 8.51 -9.40 14.69
CA THR A 38 9.00 -10.53 13.90
C THR A 38 10.52 -10.62 14.01
N THR A 39 11.05 -11.85 13.91
CA THR A 39 12.48 -12.09 13.84
C THR A 39 12.98 -11.75 12.44
N TRP A 40 13.99 -10.89 12.37
CA TRP A 40 14.70 -10.55 11.14
C TRP A 40 15.83 -11.55 10.87
N GLU A 41 16.37 -11.52 9.66
CA GLU A 41 17.41 -12.46 9.17
C GLU A 41 18.68 -12.46 10.04
N ASP A 42 18.96 -11.34 10.72
CA ASP A 42 20.06 -11.19 11.67
C ASP A 42 19.82 -11.88 13.03
N GLY A 43 18.65 -12.49 13.21
CA GLY A 43 18.22 -13.12 14.48
C GLY A 43 17.62 -12.14 15.51
N ASN A 44 17.61 -10.84 15.21
CA ASN A 44 17.04 -9.81 16.07
C ASN A 44 15.52 -9.68 15.89
N ILE A 45 14.82 -9.28 16.95
CA ILE A 45 13.37 -9.06 16.93
C ILE A 45 13.09 -7.58 16.73
N TYR A 46 12.27 -7.26 15.74
CA TYR A 46 11.83 -5.90 15.44
C TYR A 46 10.31 -5.82 15.36
N PRO A 47 9.71 -4.65 15.65
CA PRO A 47 8.30 -4.42 15.37
C PRO A 47 8.04 -4.59 13.87
N VAL A 48 6.91 -5.24 13.53
CA VAL A 48 6.50 -5.48 12.14
C VAL A 48 5.26 -4.67 11.82
N ILE A 49 5.34 -3.88 10.76
CA ILE A 49 4.21 -3.15 10.19
C ILE A 49 3.78 -3.87 8.92
N GLU A 50 2.54 -4.37 8.93
CA GLU A 50 1.91 -4.88 7.73
C GLU A 50 1.43 -3.70 6.88
N VAL A 51 1.94 -3.61 5.66
CA VAL A 51 1.58 -2.58 4.70
C VAL A 51 0.90 -3.24 3.51
N ASP A 52 -0.27 -2.74 3.15
CA ASP A 52 -0.90 -3.09 1.88
C ASP A 52 -0.47 -2.04 0.84
N LEU A 53 0.67 -2.30 0.18
CA LEU A 53 1.16 -1.48 -0.93
C LEU A 53 0.60 -2.01 -2.25
N SER A 54 -0.70 -2.32 -2.31
CA SER A 54 -1.35 -2.54 -3.59
C SER A 54 -1.22 -1.25 -4.41
N SER A 55 -0.25 -1.22 -5.33
CA SER A 55 -0.06 -0.13 -6.30
C SER A 55 -1.33 0.14 -7.10
N ALA A 56 -2.24 -0.85 -7.16
CA ALA A 56 -3.58 -0.72 -7.71
C ALA A 56 -4.51 0.20 -6.88
N ALA A 57 -4.39 0.26 -5.55
CA ALA A 57 -5.27 1.10 -4.72
C ALA A 57 -5.01 2.60 -4.89
N HIS A 58 -3.76 3.00 -5.19
CA HIS A 58 -3.43 4.40 -5.43
C HIS A 58 -3.92 4.89 -6.80
N LEU A 59 -3.99 4.00 -7.80
CA LEU A 59 -4.57 4.29 -9.12
C LEU A 59 -6.10 4.09 -9.15
N ALA A 60 -6.64 3.21 -8.32
CA ALA A 60 -8.07 2.94 -8.22
C ALA A 60 -8.86 4.04 -7.48
N ARG A 61 -8.18 4.97 -6.78
CA ARG A 61 -8.84 6.15 -6.17
C ARG A 61 -8.99 7.33 -7.12
N THR A 62 -8.51 7.23 -8.36
CA THR A 62 -8.79 8.22 -9.41
C THR A 62 -9.99 7.77 -10.25
N GLY A 63 -11.19 8.01 -9.71
CA GLY A 63 -12.45 8.30 -10.44
C GLY A 63 -12.89 7.33 -11.55
N GLY A 64 -13.88 6.49 -11.24
CA GLY A 64 -14.51 5.60 -12.22
C GLY A 64 -15.21 6.32 -13.38
N ARG A 65 -15.20 5.66 -14.54
CA ARG A 65 -16.31 5.65 -15.49
C ARG A 65 -16.47 4.23 -16.01
N ALA A 66 -17.69 3.73 -15.90
CA ALA A 66 -18.13 2.43 -16.38
C ALA A 66 -17.71 2.22 -17.84
N VAL A 67 -17.02 1.11 -18.11
CA VAL A 67 -17.08 0.45 -19.41
C VAL A 67 -18.37 -0.37 -19.40
N GLU A 68 -19.47 0.30 -19.72
CA GLU A 68 -20.74 -0.36 -20.02
C GLU A 68 -20.57 -0.96 -21.42
N GLU A 69 -20.16 -2.23 -21.44
CA GLU A 69 -20.02 -3.05 -22.64
C GLU A 69 -21.42 -3.50 -23.09
N GLU A 70 -22.16 -2.65 -23.79
CA GLU A 70 -23.43 -3.03 -24.42
C GLU A 70 -23.17 -3.46 -25.87
N GLN A 71 -23.34 -4.76 -26.09
CA GLN A 71 -23.17 -5.48 -27.34
C GLN A 71 -24.20 -5.05 -28.41
N ALA A 72 -23.81 -4.15 -29.31
CA ALA A 72 -24.55 -3.91 -30.56
C ALA A 72 -23.85 -4.59 -31.77
N ARG A 73 -24.10 -5.90 -31.87
CA ARG A 73 -24.22 -6.72 -33.10
C ARG A 73 -23.41 -6.33 -34.35
N ARG A 74 -22.32 -7.06 -34.55
CA ARG A 74 -21.78 -7.45 -35.87
C ARG A 74 -22.82 -8.22 -36.69
N THR A 75 -23.17 -7.71 -37.87
CA THR A 75 -23.46 -8.37 -39.18
C THR A 75 -24.17 -7.32 -40.03
N LEU A 76 -23.74 -6.92 -41.23
CA LEU A 76 -23.53 -7.67 -42.48
C LEU A 76 -22.56 -6.83 -43.34
N VAL A 77 -21.34 -7.26 -43.67
CA VAL A 77 -20.95 -8.06 -44.87
C VAL A 77 -21.84 -7.84 -46.10
N ASP A 78 -21.19 -7.30 -47.13
CA ASP A 78 -21.44 -7.41 -48.57
C ASP A 78 -22.70 -8.16 -49.04
N THR A 79 -23.55 -7.46 -49.79
CA THR A 79 -24.06 -7.88 -51.12
C THR A 79 -24.96 -6.77 -51.65
N ALA A 80 -24.53 -6.07 -52.71
CA ALA A 80 -25.42 -5.57 -53.74
C ALA A 80 -24.60 -5.37 -55.02
N ALA A 81 -25.02 -6.10 -56.04
CA ALA A 81 -24.54 -6.08 -57.41
C ALA A 81 -24.99 -4.81 -58.15
#